data_AF-A0A934Q3H6-F1
#
_entry.id   AF-A0A934Q3H6-F1
#
_cell.length_a   1.000
_cell.length_b   1.000
_cell.length_c   1.000
_cell.angle_alpha   90.00
_cell.angle_beta   90.00
_cell.angle_gamma   90.00
#
_symmetry.space_group_name_H-M   'P 1'
#
loop_
_entity.id
_entity.type
_entity.pdbx_description
1 polymer ?
#
loop_
_entity_poly.entity_id
_entity_poly.type
_entity_poly.pdbx_seq_one_letter_code
_entity_poly.pdbx_strand_id
1 'polypeptide(L)'
;MARNGSRKTTSRVERDRPTARTTRQDQPLAALTRAADTMVRAGSDVQQHIAQSTGLLQQEAARKLRLATNPGEFFAVQAAFMLAGWQQSVECSSIVAQAWRDAMGTRPSTQ
;
A
#
# COMPACT_ATOMS: atom_id res chain seq x y z
N MET A 1 40.30 -10.03 -68.06
CA MET A 1 40.69 -10.27 -66.65
C MET A 1 39.82 -9.39 -65.76
N ALA A 2 39.21 -9.96 -64.73
CA ALA A 2 38.27 -9.28 -63.83
C ALA A 2 38.98 -8.57 -62.66
N ARG A 3 38.40 -7.46 -62.15
CA ARG A 3 38.11 -7.27 -60.72
C ARG A 3 37.23 -6.03 -60.44
N ASN A 4 36.28 -6.27 -59.54
CA ASN A 4 35.26 -5.40 -58.96
C ASN A 4 35.80 -4.27 -58.06
N GLY A 5 34.92 -3.29 -57.82
CA GLY A 5 34.83 -2.52 -56.57
C GLY A 5 35.10 -1.02 -56.77
N SER A 6 34.32 -0.07 -56.28
CA SER A 6 33.21 -0.11 -55.33
C SER A 6 32.42 1.19 -55.51
N ARG A 7 31.14 1.07 -55.85
CA ARG A 7 30.19 2.18 -56.00
C ARG A 7 29.81 2.63 -54.58
N LYS A 8 30.34 3.77 -54.11
CA LYS A 8 29.94 4.40 -52.84
C LYS A 8 28.54 5.01 -53.00
N THR A 9 27.52 4.16 -52.84
CA THR A 9 26.14 4.59 -52.66
C THR A 9 25.98 5.12 -51.23
N THR A 10 25.37 6.29 -51.14
CA THR A 10 24.87 6.94 -49.94
C THR A 10 24.11 5.96 -49.02
N SER A 11 24.50 5.87 -47.75
CA SER A 11 23.60 5.40 -46.70
C SER A 11 23.63 6.37 -45.54
N ARG A 12 22.54 7.13 -45.48
CA ARG A 12 22.05 7.94 -44.37
C ARG A 12 22.30 7.19 -43.06
N VAL A 13 23.13 7.76 -42.19
CA VAL A 13 23.21 7.33 -40.79
C VAL A 13 21.83 7.59 -40.18
N GLU A 14 21.07 6.51 -40.06
CA GLU A 14 19.81 6.42 -39.36
C GLU A 14 20.07 6.69 -37.87
N ARG A 15 20.10 7.97 -37.52
CA ARG A 15 19.65 8.43 -36.19
C ARG A 15 18.20 7.97 -36.04
N ASP A 16 17.86 7.56 -34.82
CA ASP A 16 16.54 7.11 -34.35
C ASP A 16 16.24 5.62 -34.45
N ARG A 17 16.93 4.85 -33.60
CA ARG A 17 16.23 3.89 -32.76
C ARG A 17 16.40 4.27 -31.30
N PRO A 18 15.41 4.86 -30.63
CA PRO A 18 15.40 4.80 -29.17
C PRO A 18 15.33 3.32 -28.80
N THR A 19 16.25 2.92 -27.94
CA THR A 19 16.42 1.57 -27.40
C THR A 19 15.15 1.15 -26.66
N ALA A 20 14.14 0.68 -27.40
CA ALA A 20 12.87 0.14 -26.87
C ALA A 20 13.05 -1.17 -26.07
N ARG A 21 14.30 -1.54 -25.76
CA ARG A 21 14.66 -2.75 -25.02
C ARG A 21 14.91 -2.48 -23.54
N THR A 22 15.18 -1.23 -23.14
CA THR A 22 15.41 -0.86 -21.74
C THR A 22 14.08 -0.63 -20.98
N THR A 23 13.04 -0.17 -21.67
CA THR A 23 11.73 0.14 -21.06
C THR A 23 10.94 -1.07 -20.57
N ARG A 24 11.18 -2.28 -21.11
CA ARG A 24 10.44 -3.50 -20.71
C ARG A 24 10.96 -4.12 -19.42
N GLN A 25 12.22 -3.90 -19.08
CA GLN A 25 12.88 -4.46 -17.89
C GLN A 25 12.79 -3.51 -16.68
N ASP A 26 12.65 -2.20 -16.93
CA ASP A 26 12.44 -1.19 -15.88
C ASP A 26 10.98 -1.10 -15.40
N GLN A 27 10.01 -1.48 -16.25
CA GLN A 27 8.59 -1.52 -15.90
C GLN A 27 8.25 -2.39 -14.68
N PRO A 28 8.73 -3.65 -14.57
CA PRO A 28 8.45 -4.50 -13.41
C PRO A 28 9.09 -3.96 -12.13
N LEU A 29 10.30 -3.39 -12.20
CA LEU A 29 10.95 -2.75 -11.04
C LEU A 29 10.18 -1.52 -10.57
N ALA A 30 9.78 -0.63 -11.49
CA ALA A 30 8.99 0.55 -11.16
C ALA A 30 7.58 0.21 -10.64
N ALA A 31 6.99 -0.91 -11.06
CA ALA A 31 5.73 -1.41 -10.50
C ALA A 31 5.93 -1.95 -9.07
N LEU A 32 6.99 -2.73 -8.83
CA LEU A 32 7.34 -3.24 -7.51
C LEU A 32 7.68 -2.12 -6.52
N THR A 33 8.43 -1.09 -6.93
CA THR A 33 8.73 0.07 -6.09
C THR A 33 7.46 0.82 -5.70
N ARG A 34 6.55 1.06 -6.65
CA ARG A 34 5.25 1.72 -6.35
C ARG A 34 4.36 0.88 -5.43
N ALA A 35 4.35 -0.44 -5.62
CA ALA A 35 3.65 -1.37 -4.73
C ALA A 35 4.23 -1.32 -3.30
N ALA A 36 5.57 -1.33 -3.18
CA ALA A 36 6.25 -1.20 -1.90
C ALA A 36 5.94 0.14 -1.22
N ASP A 37 5.99 1.26 -1.95
CA ASP A 37 5.65 2.59 -1.42
C ASP A 37 4.20 2.66 -0.93
N THR A 38 3.26 2.05 -1.68
CA THR A 38 1.85 1.97 -1.30
C THR A 38 1.67 1.21 0.02
N MET A 39 2.37 0.08 0.17
CA MET A 39 2.33 -0.73 1.39
C MET A 39 2.99 -0.02 2.59
N VAL A 40 4.11 0.69 2.36
CA VAL A 40 4.77 1.48 3.42
C VAL A 40 3.85 2.59 3.94
N ARG A 41 3.19 3.31 3.03
CA ARG A 41 2.22 4.36 3.41
C ARG A 41 1.05 3.78 4.19
N ALA A 42 0.43 2.70 3.70
CA ALA A 42 -0.66 2.04 4.41
C ALA A 42 -0.25 1.54 5.80
N GLY A 43 0.98 1.02 5.93
CA GLY A 43 1.54 0.64 7.24
C GLY A 43 1.69 1.84 8.18
N SER A 44 2.20 2.96 7.67
CA SER A 44 2.32 4.21 8.44
C SER A 44 0.96 4.74 8.89
N ASP A 45 -0.02 4.75 7.99
CA ASP A 45 -1.38 5.22 8.28
C ASP A 45 -2.04 4.36 9.36
N VAL A 46 -1.89 3.02 9.28
CA VAL A 46 -2.35 2.08 10.30
C VAL A 46 -1.67 2.34 11.64
N GLN A 47 -0.35 2.52 11.67
CA GLN A 47 0.38 2.79 12.91
C GLN A 47 -0.07 4.09 13.57
N GLN A 48 -0.21 5.15 12.78
CA GLN A 48 -0.68 6.45 13.27
C GLN A 48 -2.12 6.35 13.78
N HIS A 49 -2.99 5.67 13.03
CA HIS A 49 -4.37 5.44 13.42
C HIS A 49 -4.46 4.67 14.74
N ILE A 50 -3.71 3.57 14.88
CA ILE A 50 -3.68 2.77 16.11
C ILE A 50 -3.20 3.60 17.30
N ALA A 51 -2.12 4.37 17.12
CA ALA A 51 -1.58 5.19 18.20
C ALA A 51 -2.60 6.23 18.71
N GLN A 52 -3.34 6.85 17.79
CA GLN A 52 -4.36 7.85 18.15
C GLN A 52 -5.60 7.23 18.80
N SER A 53 -6.14 6.15 18.23
CA SER A 53 -7.40 5.55 18.70
C SER A 53 -7.22 4.77 20.00
N THR A 54 -6.09 4.07 20.19
CA THR A 54 -5.83 3.28 21.40
C THR A 54 -5.78 4.17 22.64
N GLY A 55 -5.12 5.34 22.54
CA GLY A 55 -5.04 6.28 23.66
C GLY A 55 -6.41 6.80 24.08
N LEU A 56 -7.27 7.15 23.11
CA LEU A 56 -8.63 7.61 23.38
C LEU A 56 -9.49 6.50 24.00
N LEU A 57 -9.42 5.28 23.47
CA LEU A 57 -10.15 4.13 23.99
C LEU A 57 -9.75 3.80 25.43
N GLN A 58 -8.46 3.85 25.75
CA GLN A 58 -7.97 3.60 27.10
C GLN A 58 -8.41 4.69 28.09
N GLN A 59 -8.33 5.96 27.70
CA GLN A 59 -8.81 7.08 28.52
C GLN A 59 -10.30 6.98 28.80
N GLU A 60 -11.09 6.64 27.78
CA GLU A 60 -12.54 6.49 27.90
C GLU A 60 -12.93 5.28 28.76
N ALA A 61 -12.25 4.14 28.60
CA ALA A 61 -12.44 2.97 29.44
C ALA A 61 -12.07 3.29 30.90
N ALA A 62 -10.92 3.94 31.15
CA ALA A 62 -10.51 4.35 32.49
C ALA A 62 -11.53 5.32 33.13
N ARG A 63 -12.06 6.28 32.35
CA ARG A 63 -13.11 7.19 32.80
C ARG A 63 -14.38 6.43 33.19
N LYS A 64 -14.85 5.51 32.36
CA LYS A 64 -16.04 4.71 32.65
C LYS A 64 -15.86 3.76 33.83
N LEU A 65 -14.68 3.16 33.98
CA LEU A 65 -14.35 2.31 35.13
C LEU A 65 -14.37 3.10 36.46
N ARG A 66 -13.94 4.37 36.45
CA ARG A 66 -14.01 5.24 37.63
C ARG A 66 -15.45 5.58 38.05
N LEU A 67 -16.39 5.55 37.10
CA LEU A 67 -17.80 5.83 37.34
C LEU A 67 -18.62 4.56 37.61
N ALA A 68 -18.04 3.38 37.40
CA ALA A 68 -18.71 2.12 37.63
C ALA A 68 -18.92 1.90 39.14
N THR A 69 -20.16 1.58 39.50
CA THR A 69 -20.60 1.43 40.91
C THR A 69 -20.91 -0.01 41.27
N ASN A 70 -21.04 -0.89 40.27
CA ASN A 70 -21.35 -2.30 40.48
C ASN A 70 -20.58 -3.21 39.49
N PRO A 71 -20.38 -4.49 39.83
CA PRO A 71 -19.62 -5.43 39.00
C PRO A 71 -20.14 -5.56 37.56
N GLY A 72 -21.45 -5.45 37.35
CA GLY A 72 -22.05 -5.51 36.01
C GLY A 72 -21.57 -4.39 35.09
N GLU A 73 -21.46 -3.17 35.63
CA GLU A 73 -20.90 -2.02 34.91
C GLU A 73 -19.41 -2.21 34.60
N PHE A 74 -18.63 -2.79 35.52
CA PHE A 74 -17.22 -3.13 35.25
C PHE A 74 -17.09 -4.08 34.06
N PHE A 75 -17.87 -5.17 34.04
CA PHE A 75 -17.87 -6.13 32.93
C PHE A 75 -18.38 -5.51 31.63
N ALA A 76 -19.39 -4.64 31.69
CA ALA A 76 -19.88 -3.94 30.52
C ALA A 76 -18.80 -3.02 29.89
N VAL A 77 -18.05 -2.29 30.72
CA VAL A 77 -16.93 -1.45 30.25
C VAL A 77 -15.81 -2.31 29.68
N GLN A 78 -15.48 -3.42 30.33
CA GLN A 78 -14.46 -4.36 29.83
C GLN A 78 -14.86 -4.95 28.47
N ALA A 79 -16.10 -5.43 28.34
CA ALA A 79 -16.62 -6.01 27.11
C ALA A 79 -16.64 -4.96 25.97
N ALA A 80 -17.07 -3.73 26.27
CA ALA A 80 -17.08 -2.64 25.30
C ALA A 80 -15.65 -2.29 24.84
N PHE A 81 -14.69 -2.26 25.76
CA PHE A 81 -13.28 -1.99 25.43
C PHE A 81 -12.68 -3.11 24.55
N MET A 82 -12.95 -4.38 24.89
CA MET A 82 -12.50 -5.52 24.07
C MET A 82 -13.11 -5.49 22.67
N LEU A 83 -14.41 -5.20 22.57
CA LEU A 83 -15.10 -5.14 21.28
C LEU A 83 -14.55 -3.99 20.41
N ALA A 84 -14.29 -2.83 21.01
CA ALA A 84 -13.67 -1.71 20.30
C ALA A 84 -12.27 -2.05 19.78
N GLY A 85 -11.45 -2.71 20.59
CA GLY A 85 -10.13 -3.19 20.16
C GLY A 85 -10.21 -4.22 19.03
N TRP A 86 -11.20 -5.12 19.07
CA TRP A 86 -11.44 -6.06 17.99
C TRP A 86 -11.87 -5.36 16.68
N GLN A 87 -12.81 -4.42 16.76
CA GLN A 87 -13.24 -3.62 15.60
C GLN A 87 -12.06 -2.88 14.97
N GLN A 88 -11.23 -2.25 15.79
CA GLN A 88 -10.04 -1.54 15.33
C GLN A 88 -9.04 -2.49 14.64
N SER A 89 -8.86 -3.71 15.15
CA SER A 89 -8.01 -4.72 14.50
C SER A 89 -8.54 -5.12 13.12
N VAL A 90 -9.86 -5.27 12.97
CA VAL A 90 -10.51 -5.57 11.69
C VAL A 90 -10.33 -4.42 10.70
N GLU A 91 -10.53 -3.18 11.15
CA GLU A 91 -10.35 -1.98 10.34
C GLU A 91 -8.90 -1.86 9.83
N CYS A 92 -7.91 -2.01 10.72
CA CYS A 92 -6.50 -1.96 10.35
C CYS A 92 -6.14 -3.05 9.32
N SER A 93 -6.64 -4.27 9.51
CA SER A 93 -6.44 -5.37 8.57
C SER A 93 -7.05 -5.06 7.20
N SER A 94 -8.21 -4.39 7.18
CA SER A 94 -8.88 -4.01 5.93
C SER A 94 -8.12 -2.94 5.16
N ILE A 95 -7.48 -1.98 5.84
CA ILE A 95 -6.65 -0.94 5.24
C ILE A 95 -5.44 -1.59 4.55
N VAL A 96 -4.75 -2.50 5.24
CA VAL A 96 -3.61 -3.24 4.67
C VAL A 96 -4.03 -4.11 3.50
N ALA A 97 -5.16 -4.83 3.62
CA ALA A 97 -5.68 -5.66 2.54
C ALA A 97 -6.07 -4.83 1.31
N GLN A 98 -6.64 -3.64 1.51
CA GLN A 98 -6.97 -2.73 0.44
C GLN A 98 -5.72 -2.19 -0.25
N ALA A 99 -4.74 -1.73 0.53
CA ALA A 99 -3.46 -1.27 0.00
C ALA A 99 -2.73 -2.36 -0.79
N TRP A 100 -2.80 -3.60 -0.34
CA TRP A 100 -2.27 -4.75 -1.06
C TRP A 100 -2.97 -4.97 -2.41
N ARG A 101 -4.31 -4.90 -2.44
CA ARG A 101 -5.07 -5.03 -3.69
C ARG A 101 -4.74 -3.92 -4.70
N ASP A 102 -4.62 -2.69 -4.20
CA ASP A 102 -4.26 -1.52 -5.00
C ASP A 102 -2.81 -1.62 -5.52
N ALA A 103 -1.88 -2.07 -4.68
CA ALA A 103 -0.48 -2.33 -5.04
C ALA A 103 -0.34 -3.43 -6.12
N MET A 104 -1.19 -4.46 -6.06
CA MET A 104 -1.21 -5.55 -7.05
C MET A 104 -2.00 -5.21 -8.32
N GLY A 105 -2.64 -4.03 -8.40
CA GLY A 105 -3.46 -3.63 -9.55
C GLY A 105 -4.69 -4.53 -9.76
N THR A 106 -5.15 -5.21 -8.71
CA THR A 106 -6.28 -6.16 -8.75
C THR A 106 -7.64 -5.52 -8.51
N ARG A 107 -7.67 -4.19 -8.47
CA ARG A 107 -8.91 -3.42 -8.37
C ARG A 107 -9.72 -3.62 -9.66
N PRO A 108 -10.96 -4.13 -9.61
CA PRO A 108 -11.78 -4.24 -10.80
C PRO A 108 -11.95 -2.84 -11.39
N SER A 109 -11.55 -2.68 -12.64
CA SER A 109 -11.78 -1.48 -13.44
C SER A 109 -13.29 -1.23 -13.51
N THR A 110 -13.79 -0.48 -12.54
CA THR A 110 -15.15 0.03 -12.55
C THR A 110 -15.06 1.45 -13.08
N GLN A 111 -15.35 1.53 -14.39
CA GLN A 111 -15.74 2.68 -15.21
C GLN A 111 -14.75 3.83 -15.38
#